data_AF-A0AAV9CVJ5-F1
#
_entry.id   AF-A0AAV9CVJ5-F1
#
_cell.length_a   1.000
_cell.length_b   1.000
_cell.length_c   1.000
_cell.angle_alpha   90.00
_cell.angle_beta   90.00
_cell.angle_gamma   90.00
#
_symmetry.space_group_name_H-M   'P 1'
#
loop_
_entity.id
_entity.type
_entity.pdbx_description
1 polymer ?
#
loop_
_entity_poly.entity_id
_entity_poly.type
_entity_poly.pdbx_seq_one_letter_code
_entity_poly.pdbx_strand_id
1 'polypeptide(L)'
;MAVTQGIYSRTPQFDNVEAINAVSDVTRLKPPGLWLNIQYDMFYTQNNMSMRSFLISASKTSIINYVSSPEVGFLRSIAATFKQSKTKLIYRFLDSDAIDPSIDRSYESVLKNLTFIKTFASGILVPKNYIWPVSPTVYLESPTSIVKDAHKAGLEIYASDFANDVVFAYNYSYDPVAEYLSFVDYPGFSVDGVLTDFPVTASEAIENPLVITHNGASGMYPGCTDLAYKQAVDDKADITDCNVQITSDKVPVCLSSIDLIQGTTVAQVPPFISRTSTIPEIQDTAGIFTFNLTWEEIQKLRPEISNPEFEYRLVRNPAYKNAGSFWKLSDFLAFTKDKIIKGVMLKIEVSIGVVDIVVSTLSDAGYDNQTGLEVYIRSSNSTVLVRLKQQTKYSLVYTVYETIRDSTPSTIEDIKSFAHSVAVFKESIYPTNMDFVTSLTGVVEQFHAANLAVYSYPFRNEFVEQAWDFFSDPTTEINSFVQGAKVDGVITDFHGTAVAYKSNKCLNMKNPPSYMTAVQPGALLNAMTPSALPPAQPPNPLLTDANVTEPPLLSMSANSPTSGVTNTSVAAPLSPPGNGQMRGDVSVFVTLALVMLGSFLLI
;
A
#
# COMPACT_ATOMS: atom_id res chain seq x y z
N MET A 1 -18.98 28.63 11.76
CA MET A 1 -19.12 27.64 10.68
C MET A 1 -17.99 26.65 10.86
N ALA A 2 -18.33 25.38 11.04
CA ALA A 2 -17.37 24.31 11.18
C ALA A 2 -17.41 23.45 9.91
N VAL A 3 -16.31 22.78 9.59
CA VAL A 3 -16.20 21.98 8.38
C VAL A 3 -16.79 20.60 8.63
N THR A 4 -17.45 20.04 7.61
CA THR A 4 -17.89 18.65 7.57
C THR A 4 -17.22 17.94 6.40
N GLN A 5 -17.10 16.62 6.49
CA GLN A 5 -16.51 15.78 5.48
C GLN A 5 -17.20 15.96 4.11
N GLY A 6 -16.40 16.25 3.08
CA GLY A 6 -16.83 16.27 1.68
C GLY A 6 -16.28 15.11 0.84
N ILE A 7 -15.32 14.34 1.36
CA ILE A 7 -14.66 13.23 0.68
C ILE A 7 -14.89 11.97 1.52
N TYR A 8 -15.78 11.07 1.06
CA TYR A 8 -16.26 9.92 1.85
C TYR A 8 -15.23 8.81 2.06
N SER A 9 -14.08 8.84 1.39
CA SER A 9 -12.93 7.99 1.72
C SER A 9 -12.20 8.43 2.98
N ARG A 10 -12.49 9.61 3.53
CA ARG A 10 -11.93 10.08 4.81
C ARG A 10 -12.85 9.71 5.99
N THR A 11 -12.47 10.07 7.21
CA THR A 11 -13.31 9.77 8.39
C THR A 11 -14.23 10.96 8.75
N PRO A 12 -15.52 10.72 9.09
CA PRO A 12 -16.43 11.77 9.56
C PRO A 12 -16.19 12.19 11.01
N GLN A 13 -15.26 11.55 11.74
CA GLN A 13 -15.09 11.77 13.19
C GLN A 13 -14.58 13.17 13.57
N PHE A 14 -14.19 13.98 12.59
CA PHE A 14 -13.78 15.37 12.76
C PHE A 14 -14.83 16.37 12.27
N ASP A 15 -16.02 15.89 11.91
CA ASP A 15 -17.11 16.75 11.49
C ASP A 15 -17.48 17.73 12.60
N ASN A 16 -17.55 19.00 12.22
CA ASN A 16 -17.86 20.13 13.08
C ASN A 16 -16.81 20.42 14.18
N VAL A 17 -15.63 19.81 14.12
CA VAL A 17 -14.52 20.08 15.07
C VAL A 17 -13.71 21.29 14.64
N GLU A 18 -13.30 21.33 13.37
CA GLU A 18 -12.36 22.34 12.88
C GLU A 18 -13.06 23.59 12.34
N ALA A 19 -12.47 24.75 12.67
CA ALA A 19 -12.93 26.05 12.21
C ALA A 19 -12.37 26.40 10.83
N ILE A 20 -13.15 27.16 10.05
CA ILE A 20 -12.67 27.75 8.80
C ILE A 20 -11.61 28.81 9.11
N ASN A 21 -10.38 28.61 8.64
CA ASN A 21 -9.29 29.56 8.81
C ASN A 21 -9.39 30.73 7.81
N ALA A 22 -9.19 31.96 8.30
CA ALA A 22 -9.00 33.11 7.45
C ALA A 22 -7.56 33.14 6.88
N VAL A 23 -7.34 33.87 5.79
CA VAL A 23 -5.98 34.04 5.21
C VAL A 23 -4.99 34.60 6.23
N SER A 24 -5.43 35.49 7.12
CA SER A 24 -4.60 36.00 8.21
C SER A 24 -4.13 34.88 9.14
N ASP A 25 -4.98 33.91 9.43
CA ASP A 25 -4.67 32.80 10.34
C ASP A 25 -3.57 31.92 9.74
N VAL A 26 -3.69 31.60 8.44
CA VAL A 26 -2.66 30.87 7.68
C VAL A 26 -1.34 31.64 7.64
N THR A 27 -1.37 32.96 7.42
CA THR A 27 -0.13 33.75 7.36
C THR A 27 0.60 33.84 8.71
N ARG A 28 -0.11 33.70 9.84
CA ARG A 28 0.50 33.63 11.18
C ARG A 28 1.34 32.38 11.39
N LEU A 29 1.09 31.32 10.62
CA LEU A 29 1.93 30.11 10.59
C LEU A 29 3.30 30.37 9.94
N LYS A 30 3.48 31.54 9.30
CA LYS A 30 4.72 31.96 8.61
C LYS A 30 5.23 30.89 7.61
N PRO A 31 4.40 30.44 6.66
CA PRO A 31 4.84 29.46 5.69
C PRO A 31 5.96 30.04 4.80
N PRO A 32 6.84 29.19 4.23
CA PRO A 32 7.92 29.64 3.34
C PRO A 32 7.40 30.27 2.04
N GLY A 33 6.16 29.93 1.65
CA GLY A 33 5.42 30.61 0.60
C GLY A 33 3.91 30.42 0.74
N LEU A 34 3.15 31.32 0.14
CA LEU A 34 1.68 31.29 0.16
C LEU A 34 1.12 31.26 -1.25
N TRP A 35 0.26 30.27 -1.52
CA TRP A 35 -0.54 30.15 -2.74
C TRP A 35 -2.00 30.44 -2.41
N LEU A 36 -2.56 31.49 -3.00
CA LEU A 36 -3.98 31.83 -2.85
C LEU A 36 -4.75 31.46 -4.12
N ASN A 37 -5.88 30.78 -3.96
CA ASN A 37 -6.77 30.39 -5.05
C ASN A 37 -8.09 31.17 -4.94
N ILE A 38 -8.38 32.01 -5.94
CA ILE A 38 -9.56 32.87 -6.02
C ILE A 38 -10.47 32.30 -7.12
N GLN A 39 -11.50 31.55 -6.73
CA GLN A 39 -12.28 30.74 -7.67
C GLN A 39 -13.42 31.50 -8.38
N TYR A 40 -14.09 32.43 -7.69
CA TYR A 40 -15.41 32.94 -8.13
C TYR A 40 -15.52 34.47 -8.04
N ASP A 41 -14.53 35.23 -8.50
CA ASP A 41 -14.54 36.71 -8.38
C ASP A 41 -15.78 37.34 -9.02
N MET A 42 -16.26 36.80 -10.15
CA MET A 42 -17.48 37.29 -10.79
C MET A 42 -18.71 37.12 -9.88
N PHE A 43 -18.86 35.98 -9.21
CA PHE A 43 -19.93 35.75 -8.24
C PHE A 43 -19.84 36.73 -7.06
N TYR A 44 -18.64 36.92 -6.49
CA TYR A 44 -18.44 37.88 -5.41
C TYR A 44 -18.78 39.31 -5.85
N THR A 45 -18.38 39.69 -7.07
CA THR A 45 -18.68 41.01 -7.65
C THR A 45 -20.19 41.23 -7.80
N GLN A 46 -20.93 40.23 -8.26
CA GLN A 46 -22.40 40.28 -8.33
C GLN A 46 -23.06 40.45 -6.95
N ASN A 47 -22.37 40.04 -5.88
CA ASN A 47 -22.81 40.17 -4.49
C ASN A 47 -22.16 41.36 -3.76
N ASN A 48 -21.73 42.40 -4.49
CA ASN A 48 -21.12 43.62 -3.96
C ASN A 48 -19.83 43.39 -3.12
N MET A 49 -19.13 42.28 -3.36
CA MET A 49 -17.83 41.96 -2.76
C MET A 49 -16.72 42.08 -3.81
N SER A 50 -15.47 42.30 -3.39
CA SER A 50 -14.34 42.47 -4.32
C SER A 50 -13.15 41.63 -3.88
N MET A 51 -12.93 40.48 -4.54
CA MET A 51 -11.75 39.64 -4.27
C MET A 51 -10.47 40.37 -4.66
N ARG A 52 -10.53 41.24 -5.67
CA ARG A 52 -9.42 42.14 -6.04
C ARG A 52 -9.01 43.06 -4.87
N SER A 53 -9.98 43.73 -4.24
CA SER A 53 -9.69 44.65 -3.13
C SER A 53 -9.16 43.89 -1.91
N PHE A 54 -9.75 42.72 -1.63
CA PHE A 54 -9.26 41.80 -0.59
C PHE A 54 -7.80 41.40 -0.85
N LEU A 55 -7.48 40.94 -2.06
CA LEU A 55 -6.14 40.48 -2.42
C LEU A 55 -5.10 41.60 -2.29
N ILE A 56 -5.42 42.81 -2.75
CA ILE A 56 -4.55 43.99 -2.61
C ILE A 56 -4.31 44.31 -1.13
N SER A 57 -5.35 44.22 -0.30
CA SER A 57 -5.23 44.45 1.13
C SER A 57 -4.34 43.39 1.79
N ALA A 58 -4.60 42.10 1.53
CA ALA A 58 -3.82 40.98 2.06
C ALA A 58 -2.34 41.06 1.64
N SER A 59 -2.07 41.49 0.41
CA SER A 59 -0.70 41.64 -0.12
C SER A 59 0.11 42.75 0.57
N LYS A 60 -0.54 43.67 1.29
CA LYS A 60 0.17 44.70 2.09
C LYS A 60 0.69 44.15 3.42
N THR A 61 0.03 43.13 3.96
CA THR A 61 0.32 42.56 5.28
C THR A 61 1.05 41.23 5.20
N SER A 62 1.02 40.58 4.04
CA SER A 62 1.48 39.21 3.86
C SER A 62 2.15 39.03 2.51
N ILE A 63 3.22 38.23 2.46
CA ILE A 63 3.87 37.85 1.21
C ILE A 63 3.01 36.77 0.55
N ILE A 64 2.48 37.06 -0.63
CA ILE A 64 1.72 36.12 -1.46
C ILE A 64 2.59 35.78 -2.68
N ASN A 65 2.98 34.52 -2.79
CA ASN A 65 3.88 34.05 -3.85
C ASN A 65 3.12 33.73 -5.12
N TYR A 66 1.94 33.13 -4.99
CA TYR A 66 1.11 32.69 -6.09
C TYR A 66 -0.34 33.12 -5.88
N VAL A 67 -0.96 33.61 -6.95
CA VAL A 67 -2.40 33.86 -7.02
C VAL A 67 -2.92 33.09 -8.21
N SER A 68 -3.82 32.15 -7.96
CA SER A 68 -4.49 31.38 -9.00
C SER A 68 -5.96 31.76 -9.10
N SER A 69 -6.51 31.66 -10.31
CA SER A 69 -7.94 31.82 -10.55
C SER A 69 -8.35 31.12 -11.85
N PRO A 70 -9.55 30.53 -11.90
CA PRO A 70 -10.10 29.97 -13.12
C PRO A 70 -10.79 31.05 -13.99
N GLU A 71 -10.88 32.30 -13.52
CA GLU A 71 -11.52 33.40 -14.24
C GLU A 71 -10.48 34.34 -14.89
N VAL A 72 -10.41 34.37 -16.22
CA VAL A 72 -9.54 35.27 -16.99
C VAL A 72 -9.80 36.73 -16.66
N GLY A 73 -11.07 37.12 -16.50
CA GLY A 73 -11.49 38.48 -16.14
C GLY A 73 -10.82 38.97 -14.85
N PHE A 74 -10.80 38.12 -13.82
CA PHE A 74 -10.15 38.44 -12.55
C PHE A 74 -8.65 38.64 -12.70
N LEU A 75 -7.94 37.68 -13.31
CA LEU A 75 -6.48 37.77 -13.48
C LEU A 75 -6.07 39.00 -14.29
N ARG A 76 -6.79 39.32 -15.38
CA ARG A 76 -6.54 40.53 -16.17
C ARG A 76 -6.76 41.80 -15.35
N SER A 77 -7.75 41.82 -14.45
CA SER A 77 -8.04 42.97 -13.60
C SER A 77 -6.90 43.30 -12.61
N ILE A 78 -6.12 42.31 -12.21
CA ILE A 78 -5.02 42.45 -11.23
C ILE A 78 -3.62 42.41 -11.86
N ALA A 79 -3.48 41.97 -13.11
CA ALA A 79 -2.20 41.80 -13.79
C ALA A 79 -1.31 43.05 -13.74
N ALA A 80 -1.88 44.23 -14.01
CA ALA A 80 -1.12 45.49 -13.95
C ALA A 80 -0.63 45.82 -12.53
N THR A 81 -1.42 45.50 -11.50
CA THR A 81 -1.08 45.74 -10.09
C THR A 81 0.07 44.85 -9.64
N PHE A 82 0.12 43.59 -10.06
CA PHE A 82 1.15 42.63 -9.66
C PHE A 82 2.33 42.51 -10.63
N LYS A 83 2.32 43.26 -11.74
CA LYS A 83 3.37 43.20 -12.79
C LYS A 83 4.80 43.40 -12.28
N GLN A 84 4.99 44.26 -11.29
CA GLN A 84 6.31 44.53 -10.68
C GLN A 84 6.53 43.78 -9.37
N SER A 85 5.55 43.00 -8.93
CA SER A 85 5.65 42.19 -7.72
C SER A 85 6.36 40.87 -8.02
N LYS A 86 6.78 40.16 -6.96
CA LYS A 86 7.24 38.77 -7.07
C LYS A 86 6.09 37.76 -7.13
N THR A 87 4.84 38.22 -7.02
CA THR A 87 3.65 37.35 -7.06
C THR A 87 3.42 36.86 -8.48
N LYS A 88 3.35 35.54 -8.62
CA LYS A 88 3.05 34.85 -9.87
C LYS A 88 1.53 34.70 -10.03
N LEU A 89 1.02 35.03 -11.20
CA LEU A 89 -0.39 34.87 -11.55
C LEU A 89 -0.57 33.58 -12.34
N ILE A 90 -1.46 32.70 -11.87
CA ILE A 90 -1.63 31.36 -12.40
C ILE A 90 -3.05 31.18 -12.90
N TYR A 91 -3.23 30.87 -14.18
CA TYR A 91 -4.55 30.53 -14.71
C TYR A 91 -4.89 29.08 -14.40
N ARG A 92 -5.96 28.84 -13.65
CA ARG A 92 -6.40 27.51 -13.23
C ARG A 92 -7.40 26.95 -14.23
N PHE A 93 -7.09 25.81 -14.80
CA PHE A 93 -8.03 25.03 -15.59
C PHE A 93 -8.92 24.20 -14.67
N LEU A 94 -10.18 24.03 -15.06
CA LEU A 94 -11.12 23.07 -14.46
C LEU A 94 -11.37 21.97 -15.50
N ASP A 95 -12.54 21.33 -15.49
CA ASP A 95 -12.91 20.37 -16.52
C ASP A 95 -12.88 20.99 -17.93
N SER A 96 -12.52 20.20 -18.94
CA SER A 96 -12.26 20.69 -20.29
C SER A 96 -13.45 21.41 -20.93
N ASP A 97 -14.65 20.90 -20.66
CA ASP A 97 -15.93 21.40 -21.14
C ASP A 97 -16.55 22.48 -20.23
N ALA A 98 -16.06 22.63 -19.00
CA ALA A 98 -16.47 23.71 -18.13
C ALA A 98 -16.14 25.09 -18.74
N ILE A 99 -16.97 26.08 -18.42
CA ILE A 99 -16.89 27.43 -18.98
C ILE A 99 -16.23 28.37 -17.97
N ASP A 100 -15.27 29.17 -18.44
CA ASP A 100 -14.85 30.38 -17.73
C ASP A 100 -15.95 31.44 -17.92
N PRO A 101 -16.71 31.77 -16.87
CA PRO A 101 -17.89 32.61 -17.00
C PRO A 101 -17.52 34.08 -17.24
N SER A 102 -16.26 34.47 -17.06
CA SER A 102 -15.79 35.84 -17.28
C SER A 102 -15.54 36.18 -18.76
N ILE A 103 -15.40 35.16 -19.61
CA ILE A 103 -15.14 35.30 -21.05
C ILE A 103 -16.05 34.42 -21.92
N ASP A 104 -16.93 33.63 -21.31
CA ASP A 104 -17.89 32.74 -21.98
C ASP A 104 -17.22 31.77 -22.96
N ARG A 105 -16.16 31.10 -22.51
CA ARG A 105 -15.40 30.11 -23.28
C ARG A 105 -15.05 28.90 -22.43
N SER A 106 -15.00 27.73 -23.06
CA SER A 106 -14.52 26.53 -22.38
C SER A 106 -13.03 26.57 -22.10
N TYR A 107 -12.60 25.90 -21.04
CA TYR A 107 -11.18 25.77 -20.70
C TYR A 107 -10.38 25.11 -21.84
N GLU A 108 -10.95 24.12 -22.52
CA GLU A 108 -10.32 23.51 -23.71
C GLU A 108 -10.08 24.54 -24.83
N SER A 109 -11.05 25.43 -25.07
CA SER A 109 -10.89 26.48 -26.08
C SER A 109 -9.83 27.50 -25.69
N VAL A 110 -9.69 27.83 -24.40
CA VAL A 110 -8.68 28.77 -23.90
C VAL A 110 -7.29 28.14 -23.99
N LEU A 111 -7.17 26.84 -23.70
CA LEU A 111 -5.90 26.11 -23.74
C LEU A 111 -5.21 26.17 -25.11
N LYS A 112 -6.00 26.19 -26.19
CA LYS A 112 -5.50 26.28 -27.57
C LYS A 112 -4.75 27.58 -27.88
N ASN A 113 -4.78 28.58 -26.98
CA ASN A 113 -4.08 29.85 -27.14
C ASN A 113 -3.26 30.23 -25.90
N LEU A 114 -2.17 29.50 -25.64
CA LEU A 114 -1.25 29.76 -24.53
C LEU A 114 -0.63 31.17 -24.59
N THR A 115 -0.44 31.73 -25.79
CA THR A 115 0.04 33.11 -25.94
C THR A 115 -0.94 34.14 -25.40
N PHE A 116 -2.25 33.89 -25.50
CA PHE A 116 -3.27 34.73 -24.89
C PHE A 116 -3.16 34.68 -23.36
N ILE A 117 -3.01 33.48 -22.79
CA ILE A 117 -2.84 33.29 -21.33
C ILE A 117 -1.60 34.04 -20.82
N LYS A 118 -0.49 33.96 -21.57
CA LYS A 118 0.77 34.65 -21.22
C LYS A 118 0.63 36.18 -21.11
N THR A 119 -0.41 36.77 -21.69
CA THR A 119 -0.65 38.22 -21.56
C THR A 119 -1.04 38.66 -20.16
N PHE A 120 -1.53 37.75 -19.31
CA PHE A 120 -2.01 38.07 -17.96
C PHE A 120 -1.54 37.10 -16.87
N ALA A 121 -1.02 35.93 -17.21
CA ALA A 121 -0.52 34.93 -16.27
C ALA A 121 0.95 34.60 -16.53
N SER A 122 1.67 34.26 -15.46
CA SER A 122 3.02 33.72 -15.52
C SER A 122 3.04 32.20 -15.68
N GLY A 123 1.96 31.51 -15.34
CA GLY A 123 1.83 30.07 -15.50
C GLY A 123 0.38 29.59 -15.52
N ILE A 124 0.22 28.28 -15.63
CA ILE A 124 -1.06 27.57 -15.64
C ILE A 124 -1.07 26.46 -14.60
N LEU A 125 -2.23 26.20 -14.00
CA LEU A 125 -2.49 25.05 -13.12
C LEU A 125 -3.53 24.18 -13.82
N VAL A 126 -3.18 22.93 -14.14
CA VAL A 126 -4.04 22.03 -14.90
C VAL A 126 -4.34 20.76 -14.11
N PRO A 127 -5.57 20.24 -14.16
CA PRO A 127 -5.88 18.89 -13.69
C PRO A 127 -4.96 17.85 -14.34
N LYS A 128 -4.55 16.82 -13.59
CA LYS A 128 -3.57 15.84 -14.05
C LYS A 128 -3.94 15.13 -15.36
N ASN A 129 -5.23 14.97 -15.64
CA ASN A 129 -5.76 14.37 -16.88
C ASN A 129 -5.52 15.20 -18.16
N TYR A 130 -5.20 16.51 -18.04
CA TYR A 130 -4.78 17.31 -19.19
C TYR A 130 -3.39 16.92 -19.71
N ILE A 131 -2.54 16.40 -18.83
CA ILE A 131 -1.18 15.98 -19.15
C ILE A 131 -1.18 14.49 -19.51
N TRP A 132 -1.79 13.68 -18.64
CA TRP A 132 -1.92 12.23 -18.76
C TRP A 132 -3.39 11.84 -18.84
N PRO A 133 -4.00 11.79 -20.03
CA PRO A 133 -5.38 11.34 -20.17
C PRO A 133 -5.52 9.89 -19.68
N VAL A 134 -6.68 9.57 -19.11
CA VAL A 134 -6.99 8.24 -18.59
C VAL A 134 -8.20 7.70 -19.34
N SER A 135 -8.09 6.48 -19.87
CA SER A 135 -9.16 5.83 -20.59
C SER A 135 -10.33 5.48 -19.65
N PRO A 136 -11.54 5.20 -20.17
CA PRO A 136 -12.66 4.70 -19.36
C PRO A 136 -12.38 3.35 -18.67
N THR A 137 -11.36 2.62 -19.13
CA THR A 137 -10.88 1.38 -18.49
C THR A 137 -9.76 1.62 -17.48
N VAL A 138 -9.50 2.89 -17.13
CA VAL A 138 -8.59 3.33 -16.06
C VAL A 138 -7.11 3.04 -16.38
N TYR A 139 -6.73 3.22 -17.65
CA TYR A 139 -5.33 3.15 -18.10
C TYR A 139 -4.87 4.50 -18.65
N LEU A 140 -3.58 4.82 -18.45
CA LEU A 140 -2.97 5.99 -19.04
C LEU A 140 -2.96 5.90 -20.57
N GLU A 141 -3.31 6.99 -21.21
CA GLU A 141 -3.10 7.22 -22.63
C GLU A 141 -1.74 7.90 -22.88
N SER A 142 -1.45 8.22 -24.15
CA SER A 142 -0.22 8.97 -24.47
C SER A 142 -0.25 10.37 -23.84
N PRO A 143 0.89 10.88 -23.33
CA PRO A 143 0.91 12.20 -22.72
C PRO A 143 0.65 13.27 -23.79
N THR A 144 -0.03 14.33 -23.41
CA THR A 144 -0.26 15.47 -24.31
C THR A 144 1.01 16.33 -24.44
N SER A 145 1.03 17.25 -25.40
CA SER A 145 2.15 18.19 -25.57
C SER A 145 2.08 19.40 -24.63
N ILE A 146 1.06 19.50 -23.77
CA ILE A 146 0.73 20.72 -23.01
C ILE A 146 1.90 21.26 -22.20
N VAL A 147 2.69 20.39 -21.55
CA VAL A 147 3.84 20.81 -20.73
C VAL A 147 4.89 21.50 -21.60
N LYS A 148 5.24 20.88 -22.73
CA LYS A 148 6.20 21.43 -23.69
C LYS A 148 5.68 22.72 -24.33
N ASP A 149 4.39 22.76 -24.66
CA ASP A 149 3.77 23.93 -25.29
C ASP A 149 3.68 25.12 -24.32
N ALA A 150 3.39 24.88 -23.04
CA ALA A 150 3.42 25.89 -21.98
C ALA A 150 4.82 26.47 -21.81
N HIS A 151 5.84 25.62 -21.67
CA HIS A 151 7.23 26.05 -21.58
C HIS A 151 7.68 26.84 -22.81
N LYS A 152 7.29 26.39 -24.01
CA LYS A 152 7.57 27.10 -25.27
C LYS A 152 6.89 28.48 -25.34
N ALA A 153 5.70 28.61 -24.75
CA ALA A 153 5.00 29.88 -24.59
C ALA A 153 5.56 30.76 -23.44
N GLY A 154 6.57 30.25 -22.71
CA GLY A 154 7.17 30.92 -21.55
C GLY A 154 6.27 30.92 -20.31
N LEU A 155 5.35 29.97 -20.21
CA LEU A 155 4.50 29.74 -19.04
C LEU A 155 5.09 28.63 -18.18
N GLU A 156 5.03 28.80 -16.85
CA GLU A 156 5.16 27.68 -15.91
C GLU A 156 3.89 26.83 -15.96
N ILE A 157 4.00 25.54 -15.70
CA ILE A 157 2.87 24.62 -15.65
C ILE A 157 2.93 23.79 -14.37
N TYR A 158 1.82 23.81 -13.64
CA TYR A 158 1.61 23.06 -12.41
C TYR A 158 0.50 22.04 -12.63
N ALA A 159 0.62 20.84 -12.05
CA ALA A 159 -0.42 19.82 -12.11
C ALA A 159 -1.22 19.79 -10.79
N SER A 160 -2.53 19.57 -10.87
CA SER A 160 -3.42 19.41 -9.69
C SER A 160 -4.15 18.08 -9.69
N ASP A 161 -4.96 17.87 -8.65
CA ASP A 161 -5.88 16.74 -8.48
C ASP A 161 -5.14 15.42 -8.19
N PHE A 162 -4.01 15.56 -7.50
CA PHE A 162 -3.34 14.43 -6.85
C PHE A 162 -4.02 14.14 -5.52
N ALA A 163 -4.37 12.88 -5.33
CA ALA A 163 -5.00 12.36 -4.13
C ALA A 163 -4.55 10.91 -3.94
N ASN A 164 -4.27 10.50 -2.71
CA ASN A 164 -3.90 9.13 -2.41
C ASN A 164 -5.13 8.25 -2.13
N ASP A 165 -6.25 8.86 -1.79
CA ASP A 165 -7.51 8.25 -1.37
C ASP A 165 -8.52 8.10 -2.52
N VAL A 166 -8.03 7.77 -3.73
CA VAL A 166 -8.82 7.60 -4.96
C VAL A 166 -8.38 6.36 -5.75
N VAL A 167 -9.16 5.97 -6.75
CA VAL A 167 -8.75 4.92 -7.69
C VAL A 167 -7.70 5.46 -8.66
N PHE A 168 -6.55 4.81 -8.70
CA PHE A 168 -5.43 5.14 -9.58
C PHE A 168 -5.59 4.53 -10.96
N ALA A 169 -4.94 5.13 -11.97
CA ALA A 169 -4.68 4.43 -13.22
C ALA A 169 -3.89 3.14 -12.92
N TYR A 170 -4.27 2.02 -13.55
CA TYR A 170 -3.63 0.72 -13.28
C TYR A 170 -2.13 0.70 -13.58
N ASN A 171 -1.66 1.64 -14.40
CA ASN A 171 -0.24 1.85 -14.68
C ASN A 171 0.60 2.15 -13.43
N TYR A 172 0.00 2.77 -12.41
CA TYR A 172 0.70 3.12 -11.17
C TYR A 172 0.58 2.04 -10.09
N SER A 173 -0.30 1.03 -10.26
CA SER A 173 -0.51 -0.04 -9.26
C SER A 173 -0.74 0.51 -7.85
N TYR A 174 -1.60 1.52 -7.73
CA TYR A 174 -1.89 2.24 -6.48
C TYR A 174 -0.68 2.91 -5.81
N ASP A 175 0.49 2.97 -6.45
CA ASP A 175 1.66 3.70 -5.93
C ASP A 175 1.50 5.21 -6.22
N PRO A 176 1.24 6.05 -5.21
CA PRO A 176 1.06 7.47 -5.45
C PRO A 176 2.39 8.15 -5.80
N VAL A 177 3.53 7.69 -5.27
CA VAL A 177 4.87 8.23 -5.61
C VAL A 177 5.16 8.01 -7.09
N ALA A 178 4.84 6.83 -7.62
CA ALA A 178 4.96 6.54 -9.05
C ALA A 178 4.10 7.50 -9.90
N GLU A 179 2.90 7.86 -9.44
CA GLU A 179 2.09 8.88 -10.09
C GLU A 179 2.82 10.23 -10.10
N TYR A 180 3.27 10.76 -8.96
CA TYR A 180 3.99 12.05 -8.92
C TYR A 180 5.23 12.08 -9.83
N LEU A 181 6.05 11.02 -9.79
CA LEU A 181 7.26 10.91 -10.61
C LEU A 181 6.97 10.99 -12.11
N SER A 182 5.82 10.48 -12.57
CA SER A 182 5.41 10.57 -13.98
C SER A 182 5.12 12.01 -14.47
N PHE A 183 5.03 12.99 -13.58
CA PHE A 183 4.86 14.40 -13.91
C PHE A 183 6.15 15.21 -13.74
N VAL A 184 7.03 14.82 -12.81
CA VAL A 184 8.22 15.61 -12.45
C VAL A 184 9.55 15.03 -12.96
N ASP A 185 9.58 13.77 -13.38
CA ASP A 185 10.80 13.09 -13.85
C ASP A 185 10.54 12.18 -15.07
N TYR A 186 9.60 12.59 -15.94
CA TYR A 186 9.29 11.85 -17.17
C TYR A 186 10.27 12.19 -18.31
N PRO A 187 10.76 11.20 -19.08
CA PRO A 187 11.61 11.46 -20.25
C PRO A 187 10.94 12.39 -21.28
N GLY A 188 11.40 13.64 -21.31
CA GLY A 188 11.01 14.63 -22.30
C GLY A 188 10.10 15.75 -21.80
N PHE A 189 9.59 15.69 -20.56
CA PHE A 189 8.96 16.86 -19.93
C PHE A 189 9.00 16.74 -18.39
N SER A 190 8.89 17.88 -17.71
CA SER A 190 8.65 17.97 -16.27
C SER A 190 7.71 19.13 -16.02
N VAL A 191 6.74 18.98 -15.13
CA VAL A 191 5.99 20.13 -14.61
C VAL A 191 6.88 20.95 -13.67
N ASP A 192 6.50 22.21 -13.44
CA ASP A 192 7.20 23.14 -12.54
C ASP A 192 6.79 22.95 -11.06
N GLY A 193 5.74 22.16 -10.82
CA GLY A 193 5.32 21.73 -9.48
C GLY A 193 3.95 21.04 -9.50
N VAL A 194 3.55 20.55 -8.34
CA VAL A 194 2.25 19.88 -8.13
C VAL A 194 1.48 20.58 -7.01
N LEU A 195 0.15 20.59 -7.13
CA LEU A 195 -0.78 20.96 -6.07
C LEU A 195 -1.48 19.69 -5.59
N THR A 196 -1.26 19.35 -4.31
CA THR A 196 -1.71 18.09 -3.72
C THR A 196 -2.23 18.27 -2.30
N ASP A 197 -3.16 17.41 -1.92
CA ASP A 197 -3.60 17.21 -0.54
C ASP A 197 -2.59 16.41 0.30
N PHE A 198 -1.67 15.70 -0.36
CA PHE A 198 -0.72 14.75 0.24
C PHE A 198 0.73 15.23 0.03
N PRO A 199 1.18 16.27 0.76
CA PRO A 199 2.51 16.86 0.57
C PRO A 199 3.66 15.93 0.99
N VAL A 200 3.39 14.93 1.84
CA VAL A 200 4.38 13.92 2.25
C VAL A 200 4.79 13.09 1.03
N THR A 201 3.80 12.55 0.31
CA THR A 201 3.98 11.78 -0.93
C THR A 201 4.73 12.51 -2.03
N ALA A 202 4.51 13.82 -2.15
CA ALA A 202 5.25 14.62 -3.11
C ALA A 202 6.73 14.84 -2.71
N SER A 203 7.08 14.62 -1.44
CA SER A 203 8.36 15.02 -0.87
C SER A 203 9.26 13.86 -0.46
N GLU A 204 8.69 12.75 0.00
CA GLU A 204 9.21 11.46 0.47
C GLU A 204 10.62 11.30 1.11
N ALA A 205 10.94 10.14 1.69
CA ALA A 205 11.99 10.05 2.74
C ALA A 205 12.80 8.71 2.84
N ILE A 206 14.08 8.70 3.34
CA ILE A 206 14.98 7.52 3.61
C ILE A 206 15.22 7.16 5.10
N GLU A 207 14.97 5.89 5.46
CA GLU A 207 15.96 5.00 6.13
C GLU A 207 16.19 3.79 5.20
N ASN A 208 17.15 2.90 5.51
CA ASN A 208 17.48 1.75 4.65
C ASN A 208 16.99 0.42 5.26
N PRO A 209 15.67 0.19 5.42
CA PRO A 209 15.17 -1.11 5.84
C PRO A 209 15.44 -2.15 4.75
N LEU A 210 15.36 -3.42 5.12
CA LEU A 210 15.23 -4.49 4.13
C LEU A 210 13.85 -4.43 3.48
N VAL A 211 13.80 -4.39 2.13
CA VAL A 211 12.57 -4.55 1.35
C VAL A 211 12.46 -6.01 0.94
N ILE A 212 11.47 -6.66 1.52
CA ILE A 212 11.18 -8.07 1.29
C ILE A 212 9.85 -8.14 0.53
N THR A 213 9.79 -8.93 -0.53
CA THR A 213 8.56 -9.11 -1.29
C THR A 213 7.56 -9.98 -0.52
N HIS A 214 6.27 -9.82 -0.81
CA HIS A 214 5.22 -10.75 -0.41
C HIS A 214 4.63 -11.41 -1.67
N ASN A 215 5.06 -12.64 -1.94
CA ASN A 215 4.80 -13.42 -3.15
C ASN A 215 5.31 -12.74 -4.44
N GLY A 216 6.47 -12.08 -4.38
CA GLY A 216 6.99 -11.23 -5.46
C GLY A 216 6.23 -9.91 -5.59
N ALA A 217 6.11 -9.36 -6.81
CA ALA A 217 5.31 -8.19 -7.14
C ALA A 217 3.79 -8.46 -7.14
N SER A 218 3.26 -9.04 -6.06
CA SER A 218 1.88 -9.55 -6.02
C SER A 218 0.82 -8.44 -6.06
N GLY A 219 1.20 -7.20 -5.79
CA GLY A 219 0.40 -5.99 -6.02
C GLY A 219 0.17 -5.66 -7.51
N MET A 220 1.03 -6.17 -8.41
CA MET A 220 0.99 -5.90 -9.85
C MET A 220 0.58 -7.11 -10.70
N TYR A 221 1.06 -8.29 -10.32
CA TYR A 221 0.84 -9.55 -11.04
C TYR A 221 0.33 -10.63 -10.09
N PRO A 222 -0.27 -11.73 -10.60
CA PRO A 222 -0.52 -12.91 -9.77
C PRO A 222 0.76 -13.33 -9.03
N GLY A 223 0.66 -13.48 -7.70
CA GLY A 223 1.80 -13.76 -6.84
C GLY A 223 2.46 -15.11 -7.15
N CYS A 224 3.73 -15.25 -6.79
CA CYS A 224 4.54 -16.46 -7.02
C CYS A 224 4.65 -16.88 -8.50
N THR A 225 4.54 -15.93 -9.43
CA THR A 225 4.75 -16.16 -10.86
C THR A 225 6.08 -15.61 -11.35
N ASP A 226 6.52 -16.08 -12.51
CA ASP A 226 7.70 -15.58 -13.19
C ASP A 226 7.69 -14.06 -13.41
N LEU A 227 6.54 -13.47 -13.73
CA LEU A 227 6.39 -12.02 -13.91
C LEU A 227 6.49 -11.27 -12.58
N ALA A 228 5.83 -11.78 -11.53
CA ALA A 228 5.92 -11.18 -10.20
C ALA A 228 7.37 -11.17 -9.68
N TYR A 229 8.14 -12.23 -9.93
CA TYR A 229 9.55 -12.30 -9.53
C TYR A 229 10.48 -11.44 -10.37
N LYS A 230 10.26 -11.38 -11.69
CA LYS A 230 11.03 -10.48 -12.57
C LYS A 230 10.84 -9.02 -12.18
N GLN A 231 9.58 -8.61 -11.99
CA GLN A 231 9.27 -7.25 -11.58
C GLN A 231 9.89 -6.89 -10.22
N ALA A 232 9.89 -7.81 -9.25
CA ALA A 232 10.55 -7.59 -7.97
C ALA A 232 12.06 -7.34 -8.06
N VAL A 233 12.74 -8.08 -8.94
CA VAL A 233 14.16 -7.88 -9.20
C VAL A 233 14.41 -6.57 -9.95
N ASP A 234 13.58 -6.25 -10.94
CA ASP A 234 13.70 -5.03 -11.74
C ASP A 234 13.49 -3.77 -10.87
N ASP A 235 12.56 -3.84 -9.92
CA ASP A 235 12.31 -2.80 -8.92
C ASP A 235 13.36 -2.77 -7.80
N LYS A 236 14.33 -3.70 -7.80
CA LYS A 236 15.44 -3.79 -6.83
C LYS A 236 15.02 -4.08 -5.39
N ALA A 237 14.04 -4.98 -5.21
CA ALA A 237 13.79 -5.56 -3.90
C ALA A 237 15.08 -6.20 -3.32
N ASP A 238 15.31 -6.06 -2.02
CA ASP A 238 16.51 -6.63 -1.39
C ASP A 238 16.40 -8.15 -1.29
N ILE A 239 15.22 -8.65 -0.94
CA ILE A 239 14.94 -10.07 -0.72
C ILE A 239 13.69 -10.46 -1.50
N THR A 240 13.81 -11.46 -2.36
CA THR A 240 12.67 -12.05 -3.08
C THR A 240 12.18 -13.30 -2.35
N ASP A 241 10.88 -13.43 -2.14
CA ASP A 241 10.27 -14.51 -1.37
C ASP A 241 9.64 -15.64 -2.23
N CYS A 242 9.56 -16.84 -1.69
CA CYS A 242 8.79 -17.94 -2.28
C CYS A 242 8.07 -18.70 -1.17
N ASN A 243 6.74 -18.73 -1.22
CA ASN A 243 5.94 -19.61 -0.37
C ASN A 243 5.96 -21.03 -0.94
N VAL A 244 6.64 -21.92 -0.24
CA VAL A 244 6.93 -23.27 -0.72
C VAL A 244 5.79 -24.21 -0.38
N GLN A 245 5.19 -24.77 -1.42
CA GLN A 245 4.16 -25.80 -1.34
C GLN A 245 4.65 -27.08 -2.00
N ILE A 246 4.07 -28.22 -1.63
CA ILE A 246 4.41 -29.53 -2.19
C ILE A 246 3.21 -30.11 -2.95
N THR A 247 3.45 -30.55 -4.18
CA THR A 247 2.45 -31.25 -5.01
C THR A 247 2.29 -32.72 -4.60
N SER A 248 1.26 -33.40 -5.11
CA SER A 248 1.02 -34.82 -4.81
C SER A 248 2.16 -35.75 -5.26
N ASP A 249 2.89 -35.36 -6.32
CA ASP A 249 4.09 -36.02 -6.85
C ASP A 249 5.40 -35.50 -6.22
N LYS A 250 5.31 -34.81 -5.07
CA LYS A 250 6.43 -34.34 -4.25
C LYS A 250 7.33 -33.29 -4.92
N VAL A 251 6.79 -32.51 -5.85
CA VAL A 251 7.52 -31.39 -6.47
C VAL A 251 7.34 -30.13 -5.61
N PRO A 252 8.43 -29.48 -5.16
CA PRO A 252 8.33 -28.20 -4.46
C PRO A 252 8.07 -27.06 -5.44
N VAL A 253 7.06 -26.25 -5.15
CA VAL A 253 6.57 -25.16 -6.00
C VAL A 253 6.40 -23.88 -5.21
N CYS A 254 6.56 -22.73 -5.88
CA CYS A 254 6.24 -21.43 -5.29
C CYS A 254 4.76 -21.12 -5.55
N LEU A 255 3.95 -21.05 -4.50
CA LEU A 255 2.52 -20.70 -4.56
C LEU A 255 2.13 -19.92 -3.31
N SER A 256 1.33 -18.87 -3.48
CA SER A 256 0.94 -17.96 -2.39
C SER A 256 0.14 -18.64 -1.27
N SER A 257 -0.57 -19.72 -1.58
CA SER A 257 -1.38 -20.48 -0.63
C SER A 257 -1.34 -21.98 -0.94
N ILE A 258 -1.56 -22.79 0.08
CA ILE A 258 -1.76 -24.24 -0.04
C ILE A 258 -3.14 -24.57 -0.65
N ASP A 259 -4.13 -23.71 -0.47
CA ASP A 259 -5.43 -23.81 -1.13
C ASP A 259 -5.36 -23.09 -2.49
N LEU A 260 -5.41 -23.88 -3.56
CA LEU A 260 -5.31 -23.42 -4.94
C LEU A 260 -6.47 -22.49 -5.32
N ILE A 261 -7.58 -22.47 -4.57
CA ILE A 261 -8.68 -21.52 -4.80
C ILE A 261 -8.22 -20.07 -4.58
N GLN A 262 -7.26 -19.82 -3.68
CA GLN A 262 -6.87 -18.47 -3.25
C GLN A 262 -5.86 -17.77 -4.20
N GLY A 263 -5.57 -18.35 -5.37
CA GLY A 263 -4.62 -17.73 -6.31
C GLY A 263 -4.56 -18.38 -7.68
N THR A 264 -5.53 -19.23 -8.02
CA THR A 264 -5.57 -19.90 -9.32
C THR A 264 -7.00 -20.07 -9.82
N THR A 265 -7.14 -20.37 -11.10
CA THR A 265 -8.44 -20.69 -11.71
C THR A 265 -8.96 -22.09 -11.39
N VAL A 266 -8.44 -22.80 -10.37
CA VAL A 266 -8.79 -24.20 -10.08
C VAL A 266 -10.30 -24.43 -9.89
N ALA A 267 -10.99 -23.49 -9.24
CA ALA A 267 -12.43 -23.55 -9.01
C ALA A 267 -13.25 -23.45 -10.30
N GLN A 268 -12.63 -23.00 -11.40
CA GLN A 268 -13.25 -22.83 -12.71
C GLN A 268 -12.97 -24.03 -13.64
N VAL A 269 -12.19 -25.03 -13.19
CA VAL A 269 -11.75 -26.18 -13.99
C VAL A 269 -12.50 -27.45 -13.53
N PRO A 270 -13.48 -27.96 -14.30
CA PRO A 270 -14.42 -29.00 -13.83
C PRO A 270 -13.79 -30.31 -13.33
N PRO A 271 -12.68 -30.85 -13.89
CA PRO A 271 -12.05 -32.04 -13.34
C PRO A 271 -11.47 -31.89 -11.92
N PHE A 272 -11.22 -30.65 -11.47
CA PHE A 272 -10.58 -30.38 -10.19
C PHE A 272 -11.55 -29.99 -9.10
N ILE A 273 -12.71 -29.39 -9.44
CA ILE A 273 -13.74 -29.04 -8.45
C ILE A 273 -14.24 -30.26 -7.66
N SER A 274 -14.23 -31.45 -8.26
CA SER A 274 -14.59 -32.71 -7.59
C SER A 274 -13.54 -33.20 -6.58
N ARG A 275 -12.36 -32.56 -6.52
CA ARG A 275 -11.29 -32.86 -5.53
C ARG A 275 -11.33 -31.93 -4.31
N THR A 276 -12.39 -31.14 -4.18
CA THR A 276 -12.58 -30.27 -3.01
C THR A 276 -12.69 -31.10 -1.73
N SER A 277 -11.98 -30.69 -0.68
CA SER A 277 -11.99 -31.35 0.62
C SER A 277 -11.86 -30.34 1.76
N THR A 278 -12.23 -30.73 2.98
CA THR A 278 -12.02 -29.92 4.19
C THR A 278 -10.96 -30.59 5.05
N ILE A 279 -9.93 -29.84 5.41
CA ILE A 279 -8.80 -30.33 6.22
C ILE A 279 -8.67 -29.37 7.40
N PRO A 280 -9.28 -29.70 8.55
CA PRO A 280 -9.36 -28.81 9.71
C PRO A 280 -8.00 -28.32 10.23
N GLU A 281 -6.94 -29.07 10.00
CA GLU A 281 -5.58 -28.67 10.36
C GLU A 281 -5.06 -27.50 9.51
N ILE A 282 -5.66 -27.28 8.33
CA ILE A 282 -5.28 -26.21 7.39
C ILE A 282 -6.32 -25.09 7.42
N GLN A 283 -7.61 -25.41 7.22
CA GLN A 283 -8.70 -24.44 7.19
C GLN A 283 -10.07 -25.11 7.44
N ASP A 284 -11.01 -24.31 7.97
CA ASP A 284 -12.38 -24.76 8.27
C ASP A 284 -13.28 -24.89 7.03
N THR A 285 -12.89 -24.27 5.91
CA THR A 285 -13.67 -24.27 4.66
C THR A 285 -13.18 -25.32 3.69
N ALA A 286 -14.05 -25.73 2.77
CA ALA A 286 -13.67 -26.68 1.74
C ALA A 286 -12.75 -25.98 0.71
N GLY A 287 -11.62 -26.62 0.39
CA GLY A 287 -10.58 -26.10 -0.49
C GLY A 287 -10.07 -27.16 -1.47
N ILE A 288 -9.19 -26.76 -2.40
CA ILE A 288 -8.49 -27.68 -3.30
C ILE A 288 -7.00 -27.50 -3.05
N PHE A 289 -6.37 -28.49 -2.42
CA PHE A 289 -5.02 -28.30 -1.90
C PHE A 289 -3.94 -28.73 -2.89
N THR A 290 -2.77 -28.10 -2.81
CA THR A 290 -1.61 -28.39 -3.67
C THR A 290 -1.21 -29.87 -3.66
N PHE A 291 -1.25 -30.53 -2.51
CA PHE A 291 -0.94 -31.96 -2.37
C PHE A 291 -2.02 -32.90 -2.92
N ASN A 292 -3.14 -32.39 -3.46
CA ASN A 292 -4.13 -33.18 -4.18
C ASN A 292 -3.88 -33.25 -5.70
N LEU A 293 -2.99 -32.42 -6.24
CA LEU A 293 -2.72 -32.30 -7.66
C LEU A 293 -1.23 -32.55 -7.94
N THR A 294 -0.94 -33.19 -9.07
CA THR A 294 0.43 -33.31 -9.58
C THR A 294 0.93 -31.96 -10.09
N TRP A 295 2.23 -31.79 -10.22
CA TRP A 295 2.79 -30.60 -10.87
C TRP A 295 2.24 -30.40 -12.29
N GLU A 296 2.11 -31.47 -13.08
CA GLU A 296 1.56 -31.41 -14.44
C GLU A 296 0.09 -30.94 -14.45
N GLU A 297 -0.69 -31.28 -13.44
CA GLU A 297 -2.07 -30.79 -13.29
C GLU A 297 -2.10 -29.31 -12.90
N ILE A 298 -1.25 -28.87 -11.98
CA ILE A 298 -1.15 -27.46 -11.57
C ILE A 298 -0.71 -26.57 -12.75
N GLN A 299 0.21 -27.05 -13.60
CA GLN A 299 0.62 -26.32 -14.80
C GLN A 299 -0.50 -26.08 -15.82
N LYS A 300 -1.61 -26.83 -15.74
CA LYS A 300 -2.80 -26.62 -16.60
C LYS A 300 -3.73 -25.52 -16.07
N LEU A 301 -3.53 -25.08 -14.83
CA LEU A 301 -4.24 -23.96 -14.23
C LEU A 301 -3.66 -22.63 -14.72
N ARG A 302 -4.39 -21.54 -14.48
CA ARG A 302 -3.84 -20.19 -14.62
C ARG A 302 -3.67 -19.57 -13.24
N PRO A 303 -2.58 -18.83 -12.98
CA PRO A 303 -2.48 -17.94 -11.83
C PRO A 303 -3.65 -16.95 -11.85
N GLU A 304 -4.10 -16.49 -10.69
CA GLU A 304 -5.13 -15.46 -10.54
C GLU A 304 -4.67 -14.40 -9.55
N ILE A 305 -4.76 -13.12 -9.94
CA ILE A 305 -4.34 -12.00 -9.09
C ILE A 305 -5.27 -11.85 -7.88
N SER A 306 -4.69 -11.63 -6.71
CA SER A 306 -5.45 -11.35 -5.49
C SER A 306 -6.04 -9.94 -5.53
N ASN A 307 -7.20 -9.75 -4.94
CA ASN A 307 -7.83 -8.43 -4.74
C ASN A 307 -8.29 -8.35 -3.28
N PRO A 308 -7.37 -8.10 -2.32
CA PRO A 308 -7.71 -8.10 -0.89
C PRO A 308 -8.86 -7.13 -0.58
N GLU A 309 -8.82 -5.96 -1.20
CA GLU A 309 -9.75 -4.84 -0.96
C GLU A 309 -10.92 -4.79 -1.95
N PHE A 310 -11.38 -5.96 -2.41
CA PHE A 310 -12.49 -6.06 -3.38
C PHE A 310 -13.80 -5.45 -2.84
N GLU A 311 -14.03 -5.49 -1.53
CA GLU A 311 -15.23 -4.91 -0.90
C GLU A 311 -15.31 -3.38 -1.08
N TYR A 312 -14.15 -2.71 -1.18
CA TYR A 312 -14.03 -1.29 -1.51
C TYR A 312 -13.99 -1.02 -3.01
N ARG A 313 -14.20 -2.05 -3.83
CA ARG A 313 -14.08 -2.03 -5.31
C ARG A 313 -12.67 -1.66 -5.77
N LEU A 314 -11.66 -1.89 -4.94
CA LEU A 314 -10.26 -1.75 -5.31
C LEU A 314 -9.80 -3.09 -5.91
N VAL A 315 -9.67 -3.09 -7.22
CA VAL A 315 -9.29 -4.28 -8.01
C VAL A 315 -7.91 -4.02 -8.57
N ARG A 316 -6.96 -4.94 -8.37
CA ARG A 316 -5.64 -4.91 -9.01
C ARG A 316 -5.76 -5.08 -10.52
N ASN A 317 -4.70 -4.73 -11.25
CA ASN A 317 -4.71 -4.56 -12.71
C ASN A 317 -5.40 -5.72 -13.47
N PRO A 318 -6.60 -5.49 -14.06
CA PRO A 318 -7.36 -6.53 -14.75
C PRO A 318 -6.65 -7.09 -15.99
N ALA A 319 -5.79 -6.31 -16.66
CA ALA A 319 -5.03 -6.80 -17.81
C ALA A 319 -4.03 -7.90 -17.41
N TYR A 320 -3.60 -7.91 -16.14
CA TYR A 320 -2.69 -8.91 -15.60
C TYR A 320 -3.38 -9.99 -14.77
N LYS A 321 -4.72 -10.02 -14.77
CA LYS A 321 -5.53 -10.92 -13.93
C LYS A 321 -5.02 -12.36 -13.87
N ASN A 322 -4.62 -12.92 -15.02
CA ASN A 322 -4.12 -14.28 -15.13
C ASN A 322 -2.73 -14.38 -15.79
N ALA A 323 -1.94 -13.31 -15.68
CA ALA A 323 -0.62 -13.24 -16.31
C ALA A 323 0.43 -14.08 -15.55
N GLY A 324 1.45 -14.52 -16.28
CA GLY A 324 2.59 -15.25 -15.72
C GLY A 324 2.41 -16.77 -15.69
N SER A 325 3.45 -17.46 -15.24
CA SER A 325 3.54 -18.91 -15.14
C SER A 325 3.99 -19.32 -13.74
N PHE A 326 3.46 -20.44 -13.24
CA PHE A 326 3.90 -21.05 -11.99
C PHE A 326 5.36 -21.52 -12.09
N TRP A 327 6.08 -21.43 -10.98
CA TRP A 327 7.47 -21.88 -10.87
C TRP A 327 7.63 -23.00 -9.86
N LYS A 328 8.51 -23.95 -10.18
CA LYS A 328 9.09 -24.83 -9.17
C LYS A 328 10.03 -24.01 -8.29
N LEU A 329 10.28 -24.50 -7.08
CA LEU A 329 11.31 -23.94 -6.22
C LEU A 329 12.69 -23.92 -6.93
N SER A 330 13.00 -24.95 -7.71
CA SER A 330 14.24 -25.00 -8.50
C SER A 330 14.35 -23.86 -9.52
N ASP A 331 13.24 -23.49 -10.16
CA ASP A 331 13.21 -22.44 -11.19
C ASP A 331 13.42 -21.07 -10.55
N PHE A 332 12.77 -20.83 -9.40
CA PHE A 332 12.94 -19.64 -8.57
C PHE A 332 14.40 -19.47 -8.09
N LEU A 333 15.00 -20.54 -7.55
CA LEU A 333 16.39 -20.52 -7.09
C LEU A 333 17.37 -20.31 -8.24
N ALA A 334 17.16 -20.97 -9.38
CA ALA A 334 17.98 -20.74 -10.57
C ALA A 334 17.86 -19.30 -11.09
N PHE A 335 16.65 -18.73 -11.08
CA PHE A 335 16.42 -17.35 -11.51
C PHE A 335 17.13 -16.34 -10.61
N THR A 336 17.07 -16.51 -9.29
CA THR A 336 17.57 -15.54 -8.30
C THR A 336 19.09 -15.57 -8.13
N LYS A 337 19.74 -16.72 -8.38
CA LYS A 337 21.17 -16.94 -8.15
C LYS A 337 22.10 -15.91 -8.82
N ASP A 338 21.74 -15.43 -10.01
CA ASP A 338 22.55 -14.49 -10.80
C ASP A 338 22.01 -13.04 -10.76
N LYS A 339 21.11 -12.72 -9.84
CA LYS A 339 20.49 -11.39 -9.73
C LYS A 339 21.19 -10.52 -8.69
N ILE A 340 21.11 -9.21 -8.89
CA ILE A 340 21.62 -8.20 -7.95
C ILE A 340 20.57 -7.98 -6.86
N ILE A 341 20.39 -9.00 -6.02
CA ILE A 341 19.57 -8.96 -4.80
C ILE A 341 20.46 -9.33 -3.60
N LYS A 342 20.02 -9.04 -2.37
CA LYS A 342 20.77 -9.42 -1.15
C LYS A 342 20.48 -10.84 -0.70
N GLY A 343 19.29 -11.36 -1.01
CA GLY A 343 18.92 -12.71 -0.58
C GLY A 343 17.59 -13.20 -1.11
N VAL A 344 17.23 -14.41 -0.68
CA VAL A 344 15.92 -15.03 -0.92
C VAL A 344 15.26 -15.41 0.42
N MET A 345 13.94 -15.34 0.48
CA MET A 345 13.17 -15.79 1.64
C MET A 345 12.22 -16.94 1.27
N LEU A 346 12.40 -18.12 1.86
CA LEU A 346 11.47 -19.23 1.67
C LEU A 346 10.48 -19.27 2.83
N LYS A 347 9.18 -19.25 2.54
CA LYS A 347 8.13 -19.47 3.54
C LYS A 347 7.72 -20.93 3.52
N ILE A 348 7.70 -21.60 4.68
CA ILE A 348 7.30 -23.00 4.83
C ILE A 348 6.23 -23.05 5.92
N GLU A 349 5.01 -23.44 5.56
CA GLU A 349 3.87 -23.42 6.49
C GLU A 349 3.43 -24.81 6.97
N VAL A 350 3.84 -25.90 6.31
CA VAL A 350 3.31 -27.24 6.61
C VAL A 350 4.39 -28.33 6.59
N SER A 351 4.21 -29.31 7.50
CA SER A 351 4.81 -30.66 7.59
C SER A 351 6.35 -30.77 7.57
N ILE A 352 6.87 -31.49 8.56
CA ILE A 352 8.28 -31.90 8.70
C ILE A 352 8.85 -32.54 7.40
N GLY A 353 8.01 -33.23 6.62
CA GLY A 353 8.45 -33.89 5.38
C GLY A 353 8.82 -32.93 4.25
N VAL A 354 8.36 -31.67 4.31
CA VAL A 354 8.70 -30.62 3.34
C VAL A 354 10.13 -30.12 3.57
N VAL A 355 10.58 -30.11 4.84
CA VAL A 355 11.90 -29.57 5.23
C VAL A 355 13.03 -30.26 4.47
N ASP A 356 13.06 -31.59 4.46
CA ASP A 356 14.15 -32.34 3.81
C ASP A 356 14.16 -32.10 2.29
N ILE A 357 12.97 -31.97 1.67
CA ILE A 357 12.84 -31.66 0.23
C ILE A 357 13.38 -30.26 -0.08
N VAL A 358 13.04 -29.26 0.74
CA VAL A 358 13.51 -27.89 0.56
C VAL A 358 15.02 -27.78 0.77
N VAL A 359 15.54 -28.41 1.82
CA VAL A 359 16.99 -28.45 2.10
C VAL A 359 17.74 -29.11 0.95
N SER A 360 17.25 -30.26 0.44
CA SER A 360 17.84 -30.91 -0.73
C SER A 360 17.81 -30.00 -1.95
N THR A 361 16.68 -29.34 -2.22
CA THR A 361 16.52 -28.46 -3.39
C THR A 361 17.45 -27.25 -3.34
N LEU A 362 17.65 -26.65 -2.15
CA LEU A 362 18.61 -25.57 -1.92
C LEU A 362 20.06 -26.05 -2.16
N SER A 363 20.39 -27.24 -1.65
CA SER A 363 21.69 -27.87 -1.84
C SER A 363 21.98 -28.13 -3.31
N ASP A 364 21.03 -28.72 -4.04
CA ASP A 364 21.11 -29.01 -5.47
C ASP A 364 21.23 -27.73 -6.31
N ALA A 365 20.56 -26.64 -5.89
CA ALA A 365 20.71 -25.31 -6.50
C ALA A 365 22.04 -24.62 -6.14
N GLY A 366 22.80 -25.16 -5.18
CA GLY A 366 24.11 -24.69 -4.76
C GLY A 366 24.09 -23.54 -3.74
N TYR A 367 22.98 -23.34 -3.04
CA TYR A 367 22.85 -22.29 -2.00
C TYR A 367 23.63 -22.61 -0.71
N ASP A 368 24.03 -23.88 -0.51
CA ASP A 368 24.87 -24.29 0.64
C ASP A 368 26.32 -23.79 0.55
N ASN A 369 26.83 -23.51 -0.66
CA ASN A 369 28.25 -23.25 -0.91
C ASN A 369 28.62 -21.75 -0.93
N GLN A 370 27.92 -20.93 -0.14
CA GLN A 370 28.05 -19.46 -0.12
C GLN A 370 27.89 -18.85 -1.52
N THR A 371 26.64 -18.81 -1.99
CA THR A 371 26.23 -17.75 -2.91
C THR A 371 26.47 -16.41 -2.22
N GLY A 372 26.72 -15.32 -2.95
CA GLY A 372 26.71 -13.97 -2.36
C GLY A 372 25.33 -13.53 -1.83
N LEU A 373 24.36 -14.45 -1.78
CA LEU A 373 22.97 -14.25 -1.41
C LEU A 373 22.71 -14.88 -0.04
N GLU A 374 22.07 -14.12 0.83
CA GLU A 374 21.56 -14.64 2.09
C GLU A 374 20.28 -15.45 1.86
N VAL A 375 20.10 -16.53 2.61
CA VAL A 375 18.87 -17.33 2.58
C VAL A 375 18.18 -17.18 3.92
N TYR A 376 16.94 -16.73 3.85
CA TYR A 376 16.03 -16.64 4.96
C TYR A 376 14.98 -17.75 4.83
N ILE A 377 14.69 -18.48 5.91
CA ILE A 377 13.58 -19.43 5.94
C ILE A 377 12.62 -19.00 7.04
N ARG A 378 11.40 -18.68 6.62
CA ARG A 378 10.32 -18.16 7.46
C ARG A 378 9.26 -19.23 7.69
N SER A 379 8.79 -19.37 8.92
CA SER A 379 7.74 -20.31 9.30
C SER A 379 7.01 -19.81 10.55
N SER A 380 5.70 -20.04 10.65
CA SER A 380 4.97 -19.91 11.92
C SER A 380 5.13 -21.14 12.81
N ASN A 381 5.74 -22.20 12.28
CA ASN A 381 5.92 -23.47 12.97
C ASN A 381 7.31 -23.60 13.58
N SER A 382 7.36 -23.59 14.91
CA SER A 382 8.61 -23.67 15.68
C SER A 382 9.35 -24.99 15.45
N THR A 383 8.63 -26.12 15.31
CA THR A 383 9.22 -27.44 15.05
C THR A 383 9.95 -27.48 13.70
N VAL A 384 9.37 -26.84 12.68
CA VAL A 384 10.01 -26.67 11.36
C VAL A 384 11.32 -25.89 11.50
N LEU A 385 11.33 -24.78 12.23
CA LEU A 385 12.52 -23.96 12.43
C LEU A 385 13.60 -24.67 13.26
N VAL A 386 13.22 -25.40 14.31
CA VAL A 386 14.15 -26.23 15.10
C VAL A 386 14.86 -27.25 14.21
N ARG A 387 14.10 -27.96 13.35
CA ARG A 387 14.68 -28.93 12.42
C ARG A 387 15.61 -28.28 11.40
N LEU A 388 15.21 -27.14 10.82
CA LEU A 388 16.05 -26.38 9.89
C LEU A 388 17.34 -25.88 10.53
N LYS A 389 17.29 -25.46 11.81
CA LYS A 389 18.46 -25.03 12.57
C LYS A 389 19.47 -26.15 12.78
N GLN A 390 19.01 -27.40 12.87
CA GLN A 390 19.87 -28.58 12.99
C GLN A 390 20.50 -29.01 11.66
N GLN A 391 19.84 -28.72 10.53
CA GLN A 391 20.25 -29.18 9.20
C GLN A 391 20.99 -28.12 8.38
N THR A 392 20.82 -26.83 8.70
CA THR A 392 21.27 -25.72 7.84
C THR A 392 21.94 -24.60 8.64
N LYS A 393 22.57 -23.65 7.92
CA LYS A 393 23.13 -22.41 8.48
C LYS A 393 22.37 -21.16 8.03
N TYR A 394 21.17 -21.33 7.50
CA TYR A 394 20.36 -20.26 6.96
C TYR A 394 19.78 -19.38 8.09
N SER A 395 19.45 -18.13 7.75
CA SER A 395 18.75 -17.22 8.66
C SER A 395 17.31 -17.71 8.83
N LEU A 396 16.82 -17.76 10.06
CA LEU A 396 15.53 -18.37 10.40
C LEU A 396 14.61 -17.30 10.97
N VAL A 397 13.39 -17.20 10.43
CA VAL A 397 12.43 -16.15 10.77
C VAL A 397 11.17 -16.77 11.36
N TYR A 398 10.87 -16.48 12.62
CA TYR A 398 9.61 -16.93 13.24
C TYR A 398 8.47 -15.99 12.88
N THR A 399 7.36 -16.53 12.40
CA THR A 399 6.17 -15.76 12.03
C THR A 399 5.15 -15.76 13.13
N VAL A 400 4.75 -14.58 13.57
CA VAL A 400 3.63 -14.39 14.49
C VAL A 400 2.41 -13.95 13.68
N TYR A 401 1.35 -14.76 13.68
CA TYR A 401 0.09 -14.46 13.00
C TYR A 401 -0.94 -13.82 13.92
N GLU A 402 -0.74 -13.87 15.24
CA GLU A 402 -1.59 -13.14 16.17
C GLU A 402 -1.16 -11.67 16.24
N THR A 403 -2.14 -10.77 16.28
CA THR A 403 -1.88 -9.40 16.69
C THR A 403 -1.58 -9.40 18.18
N ILE A 404 -0.35 -9.07 18.56
CA ILE A 404 0.12 -9.13 19.94
C ILE A 404 0.38 -7.74 20.50
N ARG A 405 0.18 -7.56 21.80
CA ARG A 405 0.63 -6.34 22.49
C ARG A 405 2.07 -6.41 22.96
N ASP A 406 2.52 -7.62 23.27
CA ASP A 406 3.82 -7.90 23.90
C ASP A 406 4.13 -9.41 23.91
N SER A 407 5.32 -9.82 24.36
CA SER A 407 5.75 -11.21 24.55
C SER A 407 6.32 -11.44 25.96
N THR A 408 6.13 -12.63 26.54
CA THR A 408 6.81 -12.94 27.80
C THR A 408 8.31 -13.17 27.58
N PRO A 409 9.16 -12.92 28.60
CA PRO A 409 10.60 -13.18 28.50
C PRO A 409 10.95 -14.64 28.19
N SER A 410 10.18 -15.60 28.74
CA SER A 410 10.36 -17.03 28.44
C SER A 410 10.13 -17.32 26.96
N THR A 411 9.08 -16.75 26.38
CA THR A 411 8.74 -16.93 24.97
C THR A 411 9.80 -16.33 24.05
N ILE A 412 10.37 -15.17 24.40
CA ILE A 412 11.46 -14.57 23.62
C ILE A 412 12.71 -15.45 23.63
N GLU A 413 13.07 -16.01 24.79
CA GLU A 413 14.21 -16.95 24.91
C GLU A 413 13.95 -18.26 24.13
N ASP A 414 12.71 -18.77 24.17
CA ASP A 414 12.31 -19.92 23.36
C ASP A 414 12.44 -19.62 21.86
N ILE A 415 11.94 -18.47 21.38
CA ILE A 415 12.07 -18.05 19.98
C ILE A 415 13.53 -17.96 19.56
N LYS A 416 14.38 -17.35 20.39
CA LYS A 416 15.83 -17.22 20.13
C LYS A 416 16.53 -18.57 20.04
N SER A 417 16.00 -19.61 20.70
CA SER A 417 16.54 -20.95 20.62
C SER A 417 16.43 -21.56 19.21
N PHE A 418 15.48 -21.10 18.37
CA PHE A 418 15.24 -21.66 17.03
C PHE A 418 15.19 -20.66 15.88
N ALA A 419 15.09 -19.35 16.15
CA ALA A 419 15.04 -18.29 15.14
C ALA A 419 16.11 -17.20 15.37
N HIS A 420 16.41 -16.46 14.30
CA HIS A 420 17.32 -15.31 14.28
C HIS A 420 16.56 -13.98 14.19
N SER A 421 15.33 -14.01 13.70
CA SER A 421 14.45 -12.86 13.58
C SER A 421 12.99 -13.26 13.72
N VAL A 422 12.12 -12.26 13.85
CA VAL A 422 10.67 -12.42 13.90
C VAL A 422 10.00 -11.59 12.82
N ALA A 423 8.86 -12.08 12.33
CA ALA A 423 7.97 -11.33 11.46
C ALA A 423 6.61 -11.17 12.14
N VAL A 424 6.17 -9.94 12.37
CA VAL A 424 4.94 -9.60 13.13
C VAL A 424 3.97 -8.77 12.31
N PHE A 425 2.67 -8.94 12.55
CA PHE A 425 1.64 -8.11 11.92
C PHE A 425 1.83 -6.63 12.28
N LYS A 426 1.54 -5.74 11.33
CA LYS A 426 1.75 -4.29 11.49
C LYS A 426 0.95 -3.70 12.67
N GLU A 427 -0.22 -4.26 12.96
CA GLU A 427 -1.09 -3.91 14.08
C GLU A 427 -0.52 -4.34 15.45
N SER A 428 0.47 -5.24 15.48
CA SER A 428 1.20 -5.57 16.71
C SER A 428 2.16 -4.46 17.13
N ILE A 429 2.50 -3.56 16.20
CA ILE A 429 3.42 -2.44 16.43
C ILE A 429 2.61 -1.14 16.61
N TYR A 430 1.70 -0.86 15.68
CA TYR A 430 0.77 0.27 15.73
C TYR A 430 -0.68 -0.25 15.78
N PRO A 431 -1.20 -0.62 16.97
CA PRO A 431 -2.56 -1.10 17.12
C PRO A 431 -3.58 -0.02 16.77
N THR A 432 -4.63 -0.44 16.06
CA THR A 432 -5.71 0.44 15.60
C THR A 432 -7.02 0.20 16.33
N ASN A 433 -7.90 1.20 16.34
CA ASN A 433 -9.29 1.08 16.76
C ASN A 433 -10.16 1.96 15.87
N MET A 434 -11.09 1.35 15.12
CA MET A 434 -11.78 2.00 13.99
C MET A 434 -10.79 2.68 13.03
N ASP A 435 -9.69 1.99 12.74
CA ASP A 435 -8.59 2.44 11.88
C ASP A 435 -7.83 3.68 12.37
N PHE A 436 -7.98 4.07 13.64
CA PHE A 436 -7.12 5.09 14.26
C PHE A 436 -5.99 4.44 15.06
N VAL A 437 -4.76 4.91 14.87
CA VAL A 437 -3.60 4.46 15.62
C VAL A 437 -3.74 4.88 17.09
N THR A 438 -3.78 3.90 17.98
CA THR A 438 -4.02 4.13 19.40
C THR A 438 -2.74 4.34 20.21
N SER A 439 -1.68 3.61 19.87
CA SER A 439 -0.41 3.60 20.60
C SER A 439 0.72 3.05 19.71
N LEU A 440 1.95 3.14 20.20
CA LEU A 440 3.11 2.38 19.71
C LEU A 440 3.45 1.35 20.78
N THR A 441 3.50 0.07 20.43
CA THR A 441 3.83 -1.00 21.38
C THR A 441 5.34 -1.13 21.60
N GLY A 442 5.72 -1.82 22.68
CA GLY A 442 7.11 -2.16 22.96
C GLY A 442 7.60 -3.41 22.22
N VAL A 443 6.81 -3.98 21.30
CA VAL A 443 7.12 -5.27 20.66
C VAL A 443 8.47 -5.24 19.95
N VAL A 444 8.76 -4.18 19.18
CA VAL A 444 10.02 -4.05 18.45
C VAL A 444 11.20 -3.94 19.41
N GLU A 445 11.10 -3.05 20.41
CA GLU A 445 12.14 -2.84 21.42
C GLU A 445 12.47 -4.12 22.20
N GLN A 446 11.46 -4.93 22.52
CA GLN A 446 11.66 -6.16 23.28
C GLN A 446 12.36 -7.26 22.48
N PHE A 447 12.00 -7.45 21.21
CA PHE A 447 12.71 -8.39 20.34
C PHE A 447 14.13 -7.90 20.04
N HIS A 448 14.33 -6.61 19.82
CA HIS A 448 15.66 -6.01 19.66
C HIS A 448 16.54 -6.20 20.89
N ALA A 449 16.00 -6.04 22.09
CA ALA A 449 16.73 -6.27 23.35
C ALA A 449 17.24 -7.73 23.46
N ALA A 450 16.60 -8.69 22.79
CA ALA A 450 17.04 -10.08 22.71
C ALA A 450 17.97 -10.39 21.52
N ASN A 451 18.31 -9.39 20.70
CA ASN A 451 19.01 -9.47 19.41
C ASN A 451 18.26 -10.25 18.33
N LEU A 452 16.93 -10.14 18.31
CA LEU A 452 16.10 -10.63 17.21
C LEU A 452 15.71 -9.46 16.32
N ALA A 453 16.05 -9.53 15.03
CA ALA A 453 15.56 -8.55 14.05
C ALA A 453 14.03 -8.69 13.88
N VAL A 454 13.35 -7.59 13.59
CA VAL A 454 11.90 -7.51 13.46
C VAL A 454 11.51 -7.06 12.07
N TYR A 455 10.81 -7.92 11.35
CA TYR A 455 10.16 -7.60 10.08
C TYR A 455 8.65 -7.39 10.30
N SER A 456 8.07 -6.40 9.64
CA SER A 456 6.63 -6.13 9.74
C SER A 456 5.91 -6.44 8.42
N TYR A 457 4.67 -6.92 8.49
CA TYR A 457 3.91 -7.38 7.32
C TYR A 457 2.39 -7.35 7.51
N PRO A 458 1.62 -7.44 6.41
CA PRO A 458 2.00 -7.03 5.05
C PRO A 458 1.80 -5.52 4.87
N PHE A 459 2.64 -4.89 4.04
CA PHE A 459 2.41 -3.51 3.57
C PHE A 459 1.78 -3.55 2.18
N ARG A 460 0.83 -2.65 1.95
CA ARG A 460 -0.01 -2.58 0.74
C ARG A 460 -0.28 -1.13 0.36
N ASN A 461 -0.55 -0.88 -0.91
CA ASN A 461 -0.74 0.47 -1.45
C ASN A 461 -2.21 0.89 -1.51
N GLU A 462 -3.13 -0.07 -1.49
CA GLU A 462 -4.56 0.21 -1.48
C GLU A 462 -4.90 1.13 -0.29
N PHE A 463 -5.52 2.29 -0.55
CA PHE A 463 -5.60 3.41 0.41
C PHE A 463 -6.43 3.15 1.68
N VAL A 464 -7.15 2.03 1.71
CA VAL A 464 -7.99 1.55 2.82
C VAL A 464 -7.20 0.65 3.77
N GLU A 465 -6.02 0.19 3.38
CA GLU A 465 -5.17 -0.68 4.19
C GLU A 465 -4.44 0.07 5.30
N GLN A 466 -4.24 1.38 5.14
CA GLN A 466 -3.56 2.20 6.14
C GLN A 466 -4.57 2.79 7.12
N ALA A 467 -4.18 2.83 8.40
CA ALA A 467 -4.89 3.61 9.42
C ALA A 467 -5.01 5.09 9.02
N TRP A 468 -6.04 5.78 9.52
CA TRP A 468 -6.32 7.19 9.24
C TRP A 468 -5.12 8.12 9.51
N ASP A 469 -4.33 7.79 10.53
CA ASP A 469 -3.15 8.56 10.93
C ASP A 469 -2.04 8.57 9.88
N PHE A 470 -2.03 7.61 8.95
CA PHE A 470 -1.08 7.56 7.83
C PHE A 470 -1.60 8.29 6.58
N PHE A 471 -2.79 8.90 6.66
CA PHE A 471 -3.38 9.71 5.59
C PHE A 471 -3.40 9.00 4.23
N SER A 472 -3.81 7.72 4.21
CA SER A 472 -3.88 6.92 2.97
C SER A 472 -2.57 6.91 2.17
N ASP A 473 -1.43 7.15 2.83
CA ASP A 473 -0.11 7.21 2.20
C ASP A 473 0.75 6.03 2.66
N PRO A 474 1.02 5.05 1.78
CA PRO A 474 1.81 3.88 2.13
C PRO A 474 3.24 4.25 2.52
N THR A 475 3.75 5.38 2.03
CA THR A 475 5.10 5.84 2.38
C THR A 475 5.14 6.48 3.76
N THR A 476 4.06 7.17 4.17
CA THR A 476 3.91 7.65 5.56
C THR A 476 3.79 6.48 6.54
N GLU A 477 3.09 5.41 6.16
CA GLU A 477 3.05 4.16 6.93
C GLU A 477 4.45 3.57 7.06
N ILE A 478 5.14 3.28 5.95
CA ILE A 478 6.51 2.75 5.94
C ILE A 478 7.44 3.63 6.79
N ASN A 479 7.39 4.95 6.62
CA ASN A 479 8.22 5.88 7.39
C ASN A 479 7.94 5.78 8.89
N SER A 480 6.70 5.61 9.31
CA SER A 480 6.36 5.49 10.73
C SER A 480 6.87 4.18 11.33
N PHE A 481 6.78 3.07 10.60
CA PHE A 481 7.33 1.79 11.04
C PHE A 481 8.86 1.78 11.07
N VAL A 482 9.50 2.37 10.06
CA VAL A 482 10.97 2.38 9.93
C VAL A 482 11.58 3.43 10.86
N GLN A 483 11.11 4.68 10.83
CA GLN A 483 11.69 5.75 11.65
C GLN A 483 11.15 5.81 13.08
N GLY A 484 9.85 5.54 13.23
CA GLY A 484 9.17 5.59 14.52
C GLY A 484 9.39 4.33 15.33
N ALA A 485 8.96 3.19 14.81
CA ALA A 485 9.05 1.90 15.50
C ALA A 485 10.41 1.19 15.34
N LYS A 486 11.26 1.63 14.41
CA LYS A 486 12.59 1.06 14.15
C LYS A 486 12.58 -0.41 13.71
N VAL A 487 11.62 -0.81 12.87
CA VAL A 487 11.65 -2.16 12.27
C VAL A 487 12.86 -2.34 11.33
N ASP A 488 13.40 -3.56 11.26
CA ASP A 488 14.57 -3.89 10.42
C ASP A 488 14.21 -4.08 8.94
N GLY A 489 12.94 -4.37 8.65
CA GLY A 489 12.46 -4.63 7.30
C GLY A 489 10.96 -4.64 7.18
N VAL A 490 10.49 -4.41 5.96
CA VAL A 490 9.07 -4.45 5.59
C VAL A 490 8.85 -5.55 4.56
N ILE A 491 7.75 -6.30 4.72
CA ILE A 491 7.32 -7.34 3.80
C ILE A 491 6.08 -6.81 3.08
N THR A 492 6.14 -6.64 1.76
CA THR A 492 5.16 -5.84 1.01
C THR A 492 4.75 -6.47 -0.32
N ASP A 493 3.48 -6.28 -0.69
CA ASP A 493 2.94 -6.61 -2.02
C ASP A 493 3.48 -5.65 -3.11
N PHE A 494 3.94 -4.45 -2.69
CA PHE A 494 4.35 -3.33 -3.55
C PHE A 494 5.76 -2.88 -3.20
N HIS A 495 6.76 -3.70 -3.53
CA HIS A 495 8.16 -3.41 -3.23
C HIS A 495 8.69 -2.14 -3.91
N GLY A 496 8.15 -1.75 -5.08
CA GLY A 496 8.53 -0.52 -5.78
C GLY A 496 8.38 0.72 -4.89
N THR A 497 7.30 0.78 -4.12
CA THR A 497 7.01 1.86 -3.15
C THR A 497 8.05 1.89 -2.02
N ALA A 498 8.36 0.72 -1.44
CA ALA A 498 9.37 0.63 -0.38
C ALA A 498 10.81 0.90 -0.88
N VAL A 499 11.12 0.59 -2.15
CA VAL A 499 12.40 0.95 -2.78
C VAL A 499 12.47 2.44 -3.11
N ALA A 500 11.36 3.04 -3.55
CA ALA A 500 11.27 4.48 -3.77
C ALA A 500 11.52 5.27 -2.48
N TYR A 501 10.91 4.83 -1.37
CA TYR A 501 11.21 5.33 -0.01
C TYR A 501 12.72 5.32 0.25
N LYS A 502 13.37 4.16 0.11
CA LYS A 502 14.83 4.00 0.31
C LYS A 502 15.72 4.87 -0.58
N SER A 503 15.19 5.42 -1.66
CA SER A 503 15.96 6.20 -2.63
C SER A 503 15.79 7.71 -2.48
N ASN A 504 15.01 8.19 -1.50
CA ASN A 504 14.65 9.60 -1.40
C ASN A 504 15.70 10.53 -0.75
N LYS A 505 16.15 11.53 -1.51
CA LYS A 505 17.21 12.47 -1.10
C LYS A 505 16.83 13.43 0.04
N CYS A 506 15.54 13.68 0.31
CA CYS A 506 15.08 14.70 1.27
C CYS A 506 15.41 14.39 2.74
N LEU A 507 15.63 13.13 3.15
CA LEU A 507 16.05 12.83 4.53
C LEU A 507 17.55 13.00 4.81
N ASN A 508 18.39 13.12 3.78
CA ASN A 508 19.77 13.57 3.99
C ASN A 508 19.85 15.07 4.30
N MET A 509 18.72 15.76 4.31
CA MET A 509 18.65 17.14 4.79
C MET A 509 18.90 17.14 6.29
N LYS A 510 19.83 17.99 6.73
CA LYS A 510 20.14 18.20 8.15
C LYS A 510 18.90 18.50 9.01
N ASN A 511 17.88 19.11 8.41
CA ASN A 511 16.57 19.35 9.00
C ASN A 511 15.51 18.82 8.01
N PRO A 512 15.02 17.58 8.19
CA PRO A 512 13.93 17.09 7.35
C PRO A 512 12.66 17.93 7.59
N PRO A 513 11.81 18.11 6.58
CA PRO A 513 10.53 18.77 6.74
C PRO A 513 9.67 18.11 7.83
N SER A 514 8.90 18.91 8.58
CA SER A 514 8.09 18.41 9.70
C SER A 514 7.04 17.37 9.31
N TYR A 515 6.57 17.40 8.07
CA TYR A 515 5.61 16.41 7.57
C TYR A 515 6.26 15.04 7.29
N MET A 516 7.59 14.91 7.37
CA MET A 516 8.31 13.64 7.28
C MET A 516 8.53 12.97 8.64
N THR A 517 8.03 13.54 9.74
CA THR A 517 8.12 12.89 11.05
C THR A 517 7.20 11.68 11.10
N ALA A 518 7.63 10.62 11.80
CA ALA A 518 6.76 9.49 12.08
C ALA A 518 5.45 9.95 12.76
N VAL A 519 4.36 9.29 12.40
CA VAL A 519 3.04 9.53 12.96
C VAL A 519 3.10 9.43 14.49
N GLN A 520 2.38 10.35 15.15
CA GLN A 520 2.27 10.39 16.61
C GLN A 520 1.02 9.59 17.04
N PRO A 521 1.18 8.44 17.71
CA PRO A 521 0.05 7.62 18.12
C PRO A 521 -0.97 8.39 18.96
N GLY A 522 -2.25 8.21 18.68
CA GLY A 522 -3.35 8.86 19.39
C GLY A 522 -3.51 10.36 19.08
N ALA A 523 -2.70 10.95 18.19
CA ALA A 523 -2.84 12.37 17.84
C ALA A 523 -4.22 12.68 17.25
N LEU A 524 -4.70 11.84 16.31
CA LEU A 524 -6.03 11.99 15.74
C LEU A 524 -7.13 11.74 16.78
N LEU A 525 -6.96 10.75 17.66
CA LEU A 525 -7.91 10.47 18.75
C LEU A 525 -8.05 11.67 19.70
N ASN A 526 -6.94 12.32 20.04
CA ASN A 526 -6.94 13.49 20.92
C ASN A 526 -7.59 14.73 20.29
N ALA A 527 -7.70 14.77 18.95
CA ALA A 527 -8.40 15.83 18.24
C ALA A 527 -9.93 15.58 18.12
N MET A 528 -10.42 14.39 18.47
CA MET A 528 -11.85 14.06 18.39
C MET A 528 -12.65 14.66 19.55
N THR A 529 -13.95 14.86 19.30
CA THR A 529 -14.91 15.08 20.39
C THR A 529 -15.08 13.80 21.23
N PRO A 530 -15.40 13.91 22.54
CA PRO A 530 -15.61 12.73 23.38
C PRO A 530 -16.69 11.76 22.84
N SER A 531 -17.69 12.27 22.12
CA SER A 531 -18.75 11.46 21.49
C SER A 531 -18.33 10.75 20.20
N ALA A 532 -17.26 11.21 19.56
CA ALA A 532 -16.70 10.62 18.34
C ALA A 532 -15.60 9.58 18.62
N LEU A 533 -15.13 9.49 19.88
CA LEU A 533 -14.11 8.52 20.27
C LEU A 533 -14.61 7.08 20.09
N PRO A 534 -13.77 6.17 19.54
CA PRO A 534 -14.10 4.76 19.50
C PRO A 534 -14.34 4.20 20.91
N PRO A 535 -15.19 3.17 21.06
CA PRO A 535 -15.28 2.43 22.30
C PRO A 535 -13.91 1.81 22.64
N ALA A 536 -13.57 1.79 23.93
CA ALA A 536 -12.35 1.12 24.38
C ALA A 536 -12.40 -0.37 24.03
N GLN A 537 -11.32 -0.87 23.42
CA GLN A 537 -11.15 -2.29 23.11
C GLN A 537 -10.32 -2.99 24.18
N PRO A 538 -10.51 -4.31 24.38
CA PRO A 538 -9.60 -5.09 25.19
C PRO A 538 -8.19 -5.03 24.59
N PRO A 539 -7.14 -5.08 25.41
CA PRO A 539 -5.78 -5.10 24.90
C PRO A 539 -5.54 -6.38 24.08
N ASN A 540 -4.73 -6.26 23.03
CA ASN A 540 -4.29 -7.41 22.23
C ASN A 540 -3.64 -8.49 23.12
N PRO A 541 -3.72 -9.78 22.75
CA PRO A 541 -3.13 -10.87 23.52
C PRO A 541 -1.62 -10.72 23.72
N LEU A 542 -1.11 -11.35 24.79
CA LEU A 542 0.32 -11.56 24.97
C LEU A 542 0.75 -12.78 24.15
N LEU A 543 1.92 -12.70 23.52
CA LEU A 543 2.60 -13.88 23.00
C LEU A 543 3.19 -14.66 24.17
N THR A 544 2.78 -15.92 24.31
CA THR A 544 3.18 -16.80 25.42
C THR A 544 3.74 -18.13 24.91
N ASP A 545 4.33 -18.91 25.81
CA ASP A 545 4.96 -20.19 25.47
C ASP A 545 3.95 -21.15 24.80
N ALA A 546 2.67 -21.07 25.18
CA ALA A 546 1.59 -21.86 24.58
C ALA A 546 1.31 -21.51 23.10
N ASN A 547 1.66 -20.29 22.67
CA ASN A 547 1.52 -19.87 21.28
C ASN A 547 2.69 -20.33 20.41
N VAL A 548 3.83 -20.65 21.02
CA VAL A 548 5.06 -21.02 20.31
C VAL A 548 5.32 -22.53 20.37
N THR A 549 4.76 -23.21 21.38
CA THR A 549 4.83 -24.66 21.52
C THR A 549 3.81 -25.35 20.64
N GLU A 550 4.29 -26.16 19.71
CA GLU A 550 3.42 -26.95 18.84
C GLU A 550 3.28 -28.40 19.30
N PRO A 551 2.10 -29.02 19.12
CA PRO A 551 1.95 -30.46 19.26
C PRO A 551 2.77 -31.22 18.20
N PRO A 552 3.19 -32.47 18.46
CA PRO A 552 3.95 -33.26 17.49
C PRO A 552 3.17 -33.46 16.18
N LEU A 553 3.73 -33.00 15.05
CA LEU A 553 3.11 -33.13 13.74
C LEU A 553 3.03 -34.60 13.29
N LEU A 554 1.86 -35.03 12.83
CA LEU A 554 1.64 -36.34 12.21
C LEU A 554 2.22 -36.38 10.78
N SER A 555 2.82 -37.51 10.39
CA SER A 555 3.38 -37.71 9.06
C SER A 555 2.27 -37.82 8.00
N MET A 556 2.42 -37.09 6.89
CA MET A 556 1.47 -37.09 5.78
C MET A 556 1.26 -38.51 5.24
N SER A 557 0.11 -39.10 5.55
CA SER A 557 -0.32 -40.40 5.03
C SER A 557 -1.43 -40.16 4.02
N ALA A 558 -1.22 -40.55 2.77
CA ALA A 558 -2.24 -40.48 1.72
C ALA A 558 -3.34 -41.51 2.02
N ASN A 559 -4.47 -41.08 2.58
CA ASN A 559 -5.62 -41.95 2.75
C ASN A 559 -6.33 -42.17 1.40
N SER A 560 -6.40 -43.44 0.99
CA SER A 560 -7.18 -43.91 -0.15
C SER A 560 -8.68 -43.83 0.14
N PRO A 561 -9.57 -43.70 -0.85
CA PRO A 561 -11.01 -43.55 -0.62
C PRO A 561 -11.64 -44.89 -0.22
N THR A 562 -12.02 -45.06 1.05
CA THR A 562 -12.87 -46.18 1.49
C THR A 562 -14.35 -45.84 1.32
N SER A 563 -15.00 -46.61 0.45
CA SER A 563 -16.44 -46.77 0.34
C SER A 563 -17.02 -47.42 1.61
N GLY A 564 -18.20 -46.99 2.06
CA GLY A 564 -18.99 -47.75 3.04
C GLY A 564 -19.90 -46.90 3.92
N VAL A 565 -21.15 -46.72 3.50
CA VAL A 565 -22.24 -46.17 4.32
C VAL A 565 -22.70 -47.24 5.31
N THR A 566 -22.62 -46.97 6.62
CA THR A 566 -23.49 -47.61 7.62
C THR A 566 -23.79 -46.65 8.77
N ASN A 567 -25.10 -46.45 9.00
CA ASN A 567 -25.69 -45.70 10.11
C ASN A 567 -25.44 -46.38 11.46
N THR A 568 -24.97 -45.62 12.45
CA THR A 568 -25.35 -45.82 13.87
C THR A 568 -25.18 -44.52 14.65
N SER A 569 -26.13 -44.27 15.55
CA SER A 569 -26.33 -43.05 16.32
C SER A 569 -25.72 -43.09 17.73
N VAL A 570 -25.29 -41.90 18.18
CA VAL A 570 -25.11 -41.40 19.56
C VAL A 570 -23.84 -41.81 20.35
N ALA A 571 -22.94 -40.84 20.57
CA ALA A 571 -22.51 -40.35 21.89
C ALA A 571 -21.74 -39.03 21.72
N ALA A 572 -22.08 -38.00 22.51
CA ALA A 572 -21.40 -36.71 22.53
C ALA A 572 -20.03 -36.80 23.24
N PRO A 573 -18.96 -36.19 22.69
CA PRO A 573 -17.73 -35.94 23.45
C PRO A 573 -17.59 -34.46 23.85
N LEU A 574 -16.96 -34.28 25.01
CA LEU A 574 -16.56 -33.04 25.66
C LEU A 574 -15.62 -32.19 24.79
N SER A 575 -15.77 -30.87 24.89
CA SER A 575 -14.99 -29.85 24.19
C SER A 575 -13.49 -29.85 24.57
N PRO A 576 -12.56 -29.86 23.59
CA PRO A 576 -11.16 -29.47 23.79
C PRO A 576 -10.98 -27.94 23.71
N PRO A 577 -9.88 -27.37 24.26
CA PRO A 577 -9.60 -25.93 24.22
C PRO A 577 -9.30 -25.46 22.79
N GLY A 578 -9.79 -24.27 22.46
CA GLY A 578 -9.83 -23.74 21.09
C GLY A 578 -8.45 -23.45 20.50
N ASN A 579 -8.21 -24.01 19.32
CA ASN A 579 -7.19 -23.54 18.40
C ASN A 579 -7.61 -22.17 17.84
N GLY A 580 -6.75 -21.17 18.02
CA GLY A 580 -6.86 -19.89 17.34
C GLY A 580 -6.35 -20.03 15.91
N GLN A 581 -7.22 -20.44 14.99
CA GLN A 581 -7.09 -20.08 13.58
C GLN A 581 -8.03 -18.91 13.33
N MET A 582 -7.47 -17.82 12.82
CA MET A 582 -8.24 -16.62 12.55
C MET A 582 -9.24 -16.93 11.45
N ARG A 583 -10.52 -16.75 11.80
CA ARG A 583 -11.56 -16.34 10.86
C ARG A 583 -11.00 -15.24 9.97
N GLY A 584 -11.14 -15.39 8.66
CA GLY A 584 -11.31 -14.21 7.84
C GLY A 584 -12.55 -13.50 8.38
N ASP A 585 -12.35 -12.41 9.10
CA ASP A 585 -13.43 -11.51 9.44
C ASP A 585 -13.92 -10.93 8.10
N VAL A 586 -14.91 -11.60 7.51
CA VAL A 586 -15.92 -10.91 6.73
C VAL A 586 -16.57 -9.98 7.75
N SER A 587 -16.02 -8.78 7.88
CA SER A 587 -16.69 -7.71 8.58
C SER A 587 -17.96 -7.45 7.80
N VAL A 588 -19.07 -7.97 8.32
CA VAL A 588 -20.41 -7.68 7.82
C VAL A 588 -20.69 -6.23 8.21
N PHE A 589 -20.11 -5.27 7.47
CA PHE A 589 -20.60 -3.90 7.40
C PHE A 589 -21.85 -3.87 6.53
N VAL A 590 -22.90 -4.55 7.00
CA VAL A 590 -24.27 -4.32 6.52
C VAL A 590 -24.77 -3.05 7.21
N THR A 591 -24.39 -1.89 6.67
CA THR A 591 -25.26 -0.74 6.38
C THR A 591 -24.44 0.48 5.94
N LEU A 592 -24.04 0.54 4.67
CA LEU A 592 -23.97 1.80 3.89
C LEU A 592 -23.92 1.59 2.37
N ALA A 593 -24.41 0.46 1.87
CA ALA A 593 -24.45 0.14 0.44
C ALA A 593 -25.55 0.87 -0.37
N LEU A 594 -26.12 1.98 0.12
CA LEU A 594 -27.23 2.69 -0.56
C LEU A 594 -27.08 4.21 -0.73
N VAL A 595 -25.92 4.82 -0.44
CA VAL A 595 -25.74 6.28 -0.66
C VAL A 595 -24.72 6.63 -1.75
N MET A 596 -23.87 5.69 -2.20
CA MET A 596 -22.94 5.92 -3.32
C MET A 596 -23.56 5.56 -4.68
N LEU A 597 -24.75 6.10 -4.95
CA LEU A 597 -25.45 6.01 -6.26
C LEU A 597 -25.72 7.40 -6.87
N GLY A 598 -25.19 8.47 -6.28
CA GLY A 598 -25.48 9.85 -6.67
C GLY A 598 -24.38 10.63 -7.40
N SER A 599 -23.19 10.06 -7.66
CA SER A 599 -22.03 10.86 -8.08
C SER A 599 -21.58 10.69 -9.53
N PHE A 600 -22.32 9.97 -10.37
CA PHE A 600 -22.07 9.89 -11.82
C PHE A 600 -23.13 10.60 -12.68
N LEU A 601 -24.01 11.37 -12.06
CA LEU A 601 -25.01 12.21 -12.72
C LEU A 601 -25.18 13.49 -11.89
N LEU A 602 -24.14 14.33 -11.84
CA LEU A 602 -24.14 15.78 -11.56
C LEU A 602 -22.69 16.23 -11.28
N ILE A 603 -21.89 16.30 -12.34
CA ILE A 603 -20.92 17.38 -12.56
C ILE A 603 -21.20 17.87 -13.97
#